data_AF-A0A8C7LIB6-F1
#
_entry.id   AF-A0A8C7LIB6-F1
#
_cell.length_a   1.000
_cell.length_b   1.000
_cell.length_c   1.000
_cell.angle_alpha   90.00
_cell.angle_beta   90.00
_cell.angle_gamma   90.00
#
_symmetry.space_group_name_H-M   'P 1'
#
loop_
_entity.id
_entity.type
_entity.pdbx_description
1 polymer ?
#
loop_
_entity_poly.entity_id
_entity_poly.type
_entity_poly.pdbx_seq_one_letter_code
_entity_poly.pdbx_strand_id
1 'polypeptide(L)'
;MSSLHLDMKDIQHAILNLDNTVVDLETLQALYENRAQQDEMEKIDKHIKSSKDKDNAKPLDKPEQFLFQLHQIPNFSGRVFCILFQSTFSEWLSSILRKLDILQRVCTTLQSGQCVMQVLGLVLAFGNFMNGGNRTRGQADGFNLDILPKLKDVKSSVSDTTRALGPAPYSLWLEEALLGH
;
A
#
# COMPACT_ATOMS: atom_id res chain seq x y z
N MET A 1 -17.50 -17.33 -25.02
CA MET A 1 -17.85 -16.29 -24.03
C MET A 1 -19.38 -16.16 -23.98
N SER A 2 -20.08 -17.14 -23.40
CA SER A 2 -21.55 -17.26 -23.46
C SER A 2 -22.19 -17.25 -22.08
N SER A 3 -22.06 -16.16 -21.31
CA SER A 3 -22.80 -16.04 -20.04
C SER A 3 -23.27 -14.62 -19.67
N LEU A 4 -22.98 -13.59 -20.46
CA LEU A 4 -23.55 -12.26 -20.25
C LEU A 4 -24.79 -12.13 -21.14
N HIS A 5 -25.97 -12.39 -20.60
CA HIS A 5 -27.25 -11.99 -21.20
C HIS A 5 -27.46 -10.48 -21.01
N LEU A 6 -26.48 -9.68 -21.46
CA LEU A 6 -26.51 -8.22 -21.39
C LEU A 6 -26.71 -7.67 -22.79
N ASP A 7 -27.81 -6.93 -22.98
CA ASP A 7 -28.03 -6.22 -24.22
C ASP A 7 -27.10 -4.99 -24.27
N MET A 8 -26.70 -4.59 -25.47
CA MET A 8 -25.90 -3.37 -25.69
C MET A 8 -26.61 -2.14 -25.11
N LYS A 9 -27.95 -2.15 -25.07
CA LYS A 9 -28.76 -1.09 -24.45
C LYS A 9 -28.52 -0.98 -22.95
N ASP A 10 -28.40 -2.11 -22.25
CA ASP A 10 -28.15 -2.13 -20.81
C ASP A 10 -26.75 -1.64 -20.51
N ILE A 11 -25.75 -2.06 -21.29
CA ILE A 11 -24.37 -1.58 -21.22
C ILE A 11 -24.31 -0.06 -21.44
N GLN A 12 -24.96 0.43 -22.49
CA GLN A 12 -25.00 1.85 -22.81
C GLN A 12 -25.67 2.65 -21.69
N HIS A 13 -26.81 2.18 -21.18
CA HIS A 13 -27.53 2.83 -20.09
C HIS A 13 -26.69 2.89 -18.81
N ALA A 14 -26.09 1.78 -18.41
CA ALA A 14 -25.22 1.68 -17.25
C ALA A 14 -24.05 2.67 -17.33
N ILE A 15 -23.35 2.71 -18.47
CA ILE A 15 -22.17 3.57 -18.65
C ILE A 15 -22.55 5.05 -18.74
N LEU A 16 -23.65 5.39 -19.43
CA LEU A 16 -24.11 6.77 -19.55
C LEU A 16 -24.54 7.35 -18.20
N ASN A 17 -25.19 6.54 -17.36
CA ASN A 17 -25.71 6.93 -16.06
C ASN A 17 -24.73 6.67 -14.90
N LEU A 18 -23.55 6.12 -15.19
CA LEU A 18 -22.56 5.72 -14.18
C LEU A 18 -23.13 4.75 -13.13
N ASP A 19 -23.98 3.84 -13.58
CA ASP A 19 -24.69 2.86 -12.77
C ASP A 19 -24.08 1.47 -12.94
N ASN A 20 -23.61 0.89 -11.84
CA ASN A 20 -23.02 -0.45 -11.78
C ASN A 20 -23.92 -1.50 -11.10
N THR A 21 -25.24 -1.23 -11.00
CA THR A 21 -26.21 -2.18 -10.45
C THR A 21 -26.69 -3.21 -11.49
N VAL A 22 -26.75 -2.80 -12.76
CA VAL A 22 -27.17 -3.64 -13.89
C VAL A 22 -25.99 -4.35 -14.53
N VAL A 23 -24.83 -3.68 -14.58
CA VAL A 23 -23.57 -4.22 -15.11
C VAL A 23 -22.57 -4.23 -13.97
N ASP A 24 -22.14 -5.42 -13.56
CA ASP A 24 -21.18 -5.56 -12.47
C ASP A 24 -19.78 -5.02 -12.84
N LEU A 25 -18.96 -4.83 -11.80
CA LEU A 25 -17.62 -4.26 -11.94
C LEU A 25 -16.68 -5.16 -12.74
N GLU A 26 -16.84 -6.49 -12.66
CA GLU A 26 -16.03 -7.45 -13.41
C GLU A 26 -16.31 -7.33 -14.92
N THR A 27 -17.58 -7.23 -15.29
CA THR A 27 -18.00 -6.99 -16.67
C THR A 27 -17.53 -5.64 -17.15
N LEU A 28 -17.69 -4.57 -16.37
CA LEU A 28 -17.20 -3.23 -16.73
C LEU A 28 -15.67 -3.23 -16.92
N GLN A 29 -14.92 -3.94 -16.08
CA GLN A 29 -13.48 -4.10 -16.24
C GLN A 29 -13.15 -4.84 -17.54
N ALA A 30 -13.84 -5.95 -17.83
CA ALA A 30 -13.64 -6.69 -19.06
C ALA A 30 -13.96 -5.84 -20.30
N LEU A 31 -15.05 -5.06 -20.28
CA LEU A 31 -15.39 -4.12 -21.36
C LEU A 31 -14.34 -3.03 -21.52
N TYR A 32 -13.78 -2.53 -20.41
CA TYR A 32 -12.71 -1.55 -20.44
C TYR A 32 -11.44 -2.13 -21.08
N GLU A 33 -11.00 -3.32 -20.67
CA GLU A 33 -9.78 -3.96 -21.17
C GLU A 33 -9.89 -4.40 -22.64
N ASN A 34 -11.07 -4.86 -23.04
CA ASN A 34 -11.32 -5.36 -24.40
C ASN A 34 -11.88 -4.30 -25.35
N ARG A 35 -11.91 -3.03 -24.94
CA ARG A 35 -12.32 -1.93 -25.83
C ARG A 35 -11.38 -1.85 -27.04
N ALA A 36 -11.93 -1.45 -28.18
CA ALA A 36 -11.14 -1.27 -29.39
C ALA A 36 -10.02 -0.25 -29.18
N GLN A 37 -8.81 -0.61 -29.61
CA GLN A 37 -7.71 0.32 -29.72
C GLN A 37 -7.89 1.21 -30.93
N GLN A 38 -7.11 2.30 -30.99
CA GLN A 38 -7.23 3.30 -32.04
C GLN A 38 -7.06 2.70 -33.45
N ASP A 39 -6.07 1.83 -33.65
CA ASP A 39 -5.80 1.20 -34.95
C ASP A 39 -6.88 0.21 -35.36
N GLU A 40 -7.51 -0.47 -34.40
CA GLU A 40 -8.65 -1.37 -34.63
C GLU A 40 -9.88 -0.56 -35.06
N MET A 41 -10.13 0.56 -34.37
CA MET A 41 -11.23 1.47 -34.72
C MET A 41 -11.04 2.09 -36.11
N GLU A 42 -9.83 2.48 -36.47
CA GLU A 42 -9.52 2.99 -37.81
C GLU A 42 -9.83 1.97 -38.92
N LYS A 43 -9.54 0.68 -38.69
CA LYS A 43 -9.86 -0.41 -39.62
C LYS A 43 -11.38 -0.60 -39.76
N ILE A 44 -12.09 -0.61 -38.63
CA ILE A 44 -13.56 -0.72 -38.58
C ILE A 44 -14.20 0.45 -39.33
N ASP A 45 -13.78 1.68 -39.05
CA ASP A 45 -14.28 2.88 -39.72
C ASP A 45 -14.03 2.87 -41.23
N LYS A 46 -12.85 2.43 -41.66
CA LYS A 46 -12.51 2.31 -43.08
C LYS A 46 -13.40 1.27 -43.76
N HIS A 47 -13.69 0.14 -43.11
CA HIS A 47 -14.60 -0.86 -43.63
C HIS A 47 -16.02 -0.31 -43.78
N ILE A 48 -16.54 0.38 -42.74
CA ILE A 48 -17.87 1.01 -42.76
C ILE A 48 -17.97 2.04 -43.88
N LYS A 49 -16.98 2.93 -44.02
CA LYS A 49 -16.93 3.96 -45.06
C LYS A 49 -16.90 3.37 -46.47
N SER A 50 -16.09 2.33 -46.70
CA SER A 50 -15.99 1.68 -48.02
C SER A 50 -17.18 0.80 -48.39
N SER A 51 -17.99 0.43 -47.40
CA SER A 51 -19.18 -0.41 -47.56
C SER A 51 -20.47 0.38 -47.81
N LYS A 52 -20.53 1.67 -47.40
CA LYS A 52 -21.74 2.51 -47.54
C LYS A 52 -22.23 2.70 -48.98
N ASP A 53 -21.34 2.63 -49.96
CA ASP A 53 -21.63 2.91 -51.38
C ASP A 53 -21.78 1.64 -52.23
N LYS A 54 -21.86 0.45 -51.61
CA LYS A 54 -21.91 -0.84 -52.32
C LYS A 54 -23.03 -1.72 -51.78
N ASP A 55 -24.05 -1.99 -52.61
CA ASP A 55 -25.18 -2.86 -52.29
C ASP A 55 -24.79 -4.30 -51.87
N ASN A 56 -23.55 -4.75 -52.19
CA ASN A 56 -23.04 -6.09 -51.89
C ASN A 56 -21.87 -6.10 -50.89
N ALA A 57 -21.72 -5.07 -50.07
CA ALA A 57 -20.64 -5.03 -49.09
C ALA A 57 -20.84 -6.07 -47.97
N LYS A 58 -19.77 -6.79 -47.61
CA LYS A 58 -19.80 -7.72 -46.47
C LYS A 58 -20.01 -6.92 -45.17
N PRO A 59 -21.01 -7.26 -44.33
CA PRO A 59 -21.16 -6.62 -43.04
C PRO A 59 -19.96 -6.93 -42.12
N LEU A 60 -19.75 -6.08 -41.11
CA LEU A 60 -18.82 -6.37 -40.01
C LEU A 60 -19.19 -7.70 -39.33
N ASP A 61 -18.19 -8.44 -38.85
CA ASP A 61 -18.46 -9.64 -38.06
C ASP A 61 -18.89 -9.25 -36.62
N LYS A 62 -19.56 -10.14 -35.88
CA LYS A 62 -20.18 -9.80 -34.58
C LYS A 62 -19.23 -9.12 -33.57
N PRO A 63 -17.96 -9.53 -33.40
CA PRO A 63 -17.04 -8.84 -32.49
C PRO A 63 -16.76 -7.39 -32.91
N GLU A 64 -16.58 -7.14 -34.20
CA GLU A 64 -16.33 -5.78 -34.72
C GLU A 64 -17.56 -4.89 -34.57
N GLN A 65 -18.77 -5.45 -34.78
CA GLN A 65 -20.03 -4.75 -34.50
C GLN A 65 -20.13 -4.34 -33.03
N PHE A 66 -19.78 -5.25 -32.11
CA PHE A 66 -19.80 -4.98 -30.68
C PHE A 66 -18.81 -3.88 -30.27
N LEU A 67 -17.57 -3.96 -30.77
CA LEU A 67 -16.55 -2.94 -30.54
C LEU A 67 -16.96 -1.57 -31.08
N PHE A 68 -17.56 -1.54 -32.28
CA PHE A 68 -18.09 -0.32 -32.88
C PHE A 68 -19.25 0.28 -32.06
N GLN A 69 -20.15 -0.55 -31.54
CA GLN A 69 -21.23 -0.11 -30.66
C GLN A 69 -20.71 0.46 -29.33
N LEU A 70 -19.73 -0.18 -28.71
CA LEU A 70 -19.07 0.36 -27.51
C LEU A 70 -18.41 1.71 -27.79
N HIS A 71 -17.71 1.85 -28.92
CA HIS A 71 -17.04 3.10 -29.30
C HIS A 71 -18.03 4.27 -29.51
N GLN A 72 -19.26 3.99 -29.90
CA GLN A 72 -20.30 5.01 -30.05
C GLN A 72 -20.78 5.58 -28.70
N ILE A 73 -20.45 4.94 -27.57
CA ILE A 73 -20.75 5.48 -26.25
C ILE A 73 -19.81 6.67 -25.97
N PRO A 74 -20.34 7.90 -25.81
CA PRO A 74 -19.50 9.08 -25.63
C PRO A 74 -18.62 8.99 -24.39
N ASN A 75 -17.31 9.14 -24.57
CA ASN A 75 -16.31 9.04 -23.51
C ASN A 75 -16.39 7.71 -22.71
N PHE A 76 -16.65 6.60 -23.41
CA PHE A 76 -16.72 5.25 -22.82
C PHE A 76 -15.59 5.00 -21.79
N SER A 77 -14.33 5.14 -22.21
CA SER A 77 -13.17 4.82 -21.37
C SER A 77 -13.14 5.67 -20.09
N GLY A 78 -13.40 6.98 -20.21
CA GLY A 78 -13.41 7.87 -19.05
C GLY A 78 -14.54 7.54 -18.08
N ARG A 79 -15.73 7.21 -18.59
CA ARG A 79 -16.88 6.85 -17.75
C ARG A 79 -16.67 5.54 -17.01
N VAL A 80 -16.24 4.49 -17.71
CA VAL A 80 -15.97 3.20 -17.09
C VAL A 80 -14.85 3.31 -16.06
N PHE A 81 -13.78 4.07 -16.37
CA PHE A 81 -12.74 4.38 -15.40
C PHE A 81 -13.30 5.06 -14.14
N CYS A 82 -14.18 6.06 -14.28
CA CYS A 82 -14.80 6.72 -13.13
C CYS A 82 -15.62 5.74 -12.27
N ILE A 83 -16.40 4.85 -12.88
CA ILE A 83 -17.19 3.84 -12.14
C ILE A 83 -16.28 2.91 -11.35
N LEU A 84 -15.27 2.34 -12.01
CA LEU A 84 -14.30 1.43 -11.40
C LEU A 84 -13.52 2.12 -10.27
N PHE A 85 -13.06 3.34 -10.51
CA PHE A 85 -12.36 4.15 -9.50
C PHE A 85 -13.26 4.45 -8.30
N GLN A 86 -14.49 4.91 -8.53
CA GLN A 86 -15.44 5.24 -7.46
C GLN A 86 -15.73 4.03 -6.57
N SER A 87 -15.80 2.83 -7.15
CA SER A 87 -16.07 1.60 -6.40
C SER A 87 -14.99 1.26 -5.37
N THR A 88 -13.74 1.67 -5.60
CA THR A 88 -12.60 1.36 -4.73
C THR A 88 -12.07 2.57 -3.96
N PHE A 89 -12.45 3.79 -4.36
CA PHE A 89 -11.91 5.03 -3.81
C PHE A 89 -12.06 5.15 -2.28
N SER A 90 -13.25 4.84 -1.75
CA SER A 90 -13.51 4.94 -0.30
C SER A 90 -12.63 4.01 0.52
N GLU A 91 -12.39 2.80 0.03
CA GLU A 91 -11.53 1.82 0.70
C GLU A 91 -10.06 2.29 0.68
N TRP A 92 -9.59 2.76 -0.49
CA TRP A 92 -8.25 3.31 -0.64
C TRP A 92 -8.01 4.51 0.29
N LEU A 93 -8.95 5.46 0.31
CA LEU A 93 -8.87 6.63 1.18
C LEU A 93 -8.86 6.23 2.67
N SER A 94 -9.75 5.33 3.07
CA SER A 94 -9.83 4.85 4.45
C SER A 94 -8.52 4.16 4.89
N SER A 95 -7.93 3.37 4.00
CA SER A 95 -6.64 2.71 4.23
C SER A 95 -5.51 3.72 4.45
N ILE A 96 -5.45 4.76 3.62
CA ILE A 96 -4.45 5.84 3.75
C ILE A 96 -4.64 6.60 5.06
N LEU A 97 -5.87 7.03 5.36
CA LEU A 97 -6.18 7.79 6.58
C LEU A 97 -5.83 6.98 7.84
N ARG A 98 -6.14 5.68 7.86
CA ARG A 98 -5.78 4.80 8.98
C ARG A 98 -4.26 4.72 9.18
N LYS A 99 -3.48 4.63 8.10
CA LYS A 99 -2.01 4.61 8.18
C LYS A 99 -1.45 5.92 8.74
N LEU A 100 -1.99 7.05 8.29
CA LEU A 100 -1.58 8.37 8.78
C LEU A 100 -1.91 8.57 10.26
N ASP A 101 -3.11 8.15 10.67
CA ASP A 101 -3.57 8.23 12.05
C ASP A 101 -2.74 7.33 12.99
N ILE A 102 -2.38 6.12 12.56
CA ILE A 102 -1.42 5.28 13.28
C ILE A 102 -0.06 5.98 13.41
N LEU A 103 0.48 6.52 12.32
CA LEU A 103 1.77 7.21 12.32
C LEU A 103 1.76 8.40 13.28
N GLN A 104 0.72 9.23 13.21
CA GLN A 104 0.55 10.39 14.09
C GLN A 104 0.49 9.98 15.56
N ARG A 105 -0.28 8.95 15.90
CA ARG A 105 -0.36 8.42 17.27
C ARG A 105 0.99 7.91 17.75
N VAL A 106 1.70 7.15 16.92
CA VAL A 106 3.03 6.61 17.27
C VAL A 106 4.02 7.75 17.51
N CYS A 107 4.11 8.73 16.60
CA CYS A 107 4.98 9.89 16.77
C CYS A 107 4.65 10.67 18.05
N THR A 108 3.36 10.93 18.31
CA THR A 108 2.92 11.65 19.53
C THR A 108 3.29 10.88 20.80
N THR A 109 3.06 9.56 20.79
CA THR A 109 3.36 8.68 21.92
C THR A 109 4.87 8.61 22.19
N LEU A 110 5.70 8.52 21.15
CA LEU A 110 7.15 8.51 21.30
C LEU A 110 7.72 9.86 21.77
N GLN A 111 7.12 10.98 21.34
CA GLN A 111 7.60 12.33 21.70
C GLN A 111 7.17 12.79 23.08
N SER A 112 5.97 12.41 23.53
CA SER A 112 5.34 12.99 24.72
C SER A 112 4.69 11.99 25.66
N GLY A 113 4.69 10.70 25.32
CA GLY A 113 4.08 9.66 26.14
C GLY A 113 4.83 9.51 27.46
N GLN A 114 4.15 9.83 28.57
CA GLN A 114 4.75 9.81 29.90
C GLN A 114 5.39 8.46 30.25
N CYS A 115 4.72 7.35 29.94
CA CYS A 115 5.23 6.01 30.17
C CYS A 115 6.51 5.74 29.36
N VAL A 116 6.54 6.14 28.08
CA VAL A 116 7.73 5.99 27.22
C VAL A 116 8.90 6.79 27.81
N MET A 117 8.67 8.06 28.17
CA MET A 117 9.70 8.92 28.77
C MET A 117 10.21 8.38 30.10
N GLN A 118 9.34 7.79 30.93
CA GLN A 118 9.74 7.15 32.19
C GLN A 118 10.63 5.93 31.95
N VAL A 119 10.28 5.06 31.00
CA VAL A 119 11.09 3.89 30.64
C VAL A 119 12.45 4.34 30.10
N LEU A 120 12.48 5.30 29.18
CA LEU A 120 13.74 5.83 28.63
C LEU A 120 14.60 6.48 29.74
N GLY A 121 13.99 7.24 30.64
CA GLY A 121 14.69 7.82 31.79
C GLY A 121 15.27 6.78 32.74
N LEU A 122 14.55 5.67 32.96
CA LEU A 122 15.04 4.57 33.78
C LEU A 122 16.22 3.84 33.12
N VAL A 123 16.13 3.60 31.81
CA VAL A 123 17.24 3.04 31.02
C VAL A 123 18.47 3.93 31.11
N LEU A 124 18.30 5.26 30.99
CA LEU A 124 19.39 6.22 31.14
C LEU A 124 19.99 6.18 32.56
N ALA A 125 19.16 6.15 33.59
CA ALA A 125 19.60 6.09 34.98
C ALA A 125 20.41 4.82 35.28
N PHE A 126 19.94 3.66 34.82
CA PHE A 126 20.68 2.41 34.96
C PHE A 126 21.97 2.40 34.16
N GLY A 127 21.95 2.89 32.92
CA GLY A 127 23.14 3.03 32.09
C GLY A 127 24.21 3.91 32.75
N ASN A 128 23.82 5.06 33.30
CA ASN A 128 24.73 5.96 34.00
C ASN A 128 25.28 5.33 35.28
N PHE A 129 24.44 4.64 36.06
CA PHE A 129 24.88 3.95 37.28
C PHE A 129 25.89 2.84 36.97
N MET A 130 25.59 1.98 35.99
CA MET A 130 26.46 0.86 35.60
C MET A 130 27.78 1.31 34.99
N ASN A 131 27.79 2.45 34.28
CA ASN A 131 29.00 3.01 33.67
C ASN A 131 29.70 4.07 34.55
N GLY A 132 29.28 4.21 35.82
CA GLY A 132 29.86 5.15 36.77
C GLY A 132 31.38 4.97 36.91
N GLY A 133 32.12 6.07 36.83
CA GLY A 133 33.60 6.07 36.83
C GLY A 133 34.22 6.13 35.44
N ASN A 134 33.46 5.88 34.37
CA ASN A 134 33.89 6.16 33.00
C ASN A 134 33.51 7.59 32.59
N ARG A 135 34.52 8.45 32.36
CA ARG A 135 34.36 9.89 32.11
C ARG A 135 33.53 10.22 30.86
N THR A 136 33.39 9.29 29.91
CA THR A 136 32.60 9.48 28.69
C THR A 136 31.26 8.74 28.69
N ARG A 137 31.02 7.83 29.65
CA ARG A 137 29.89 6.89 29.62
C ARG A 137 29.00 6.88 30.87
N GLY A 138 29.51 7.31 32.03
CA GLY A 138 28.77 7.28 33.30
C GLY A 138 27.98 8.55 33.63
N GLN A 139 27.95 9.53 32.72
CA GLN A 139 27.31 10.85 32.88
C GLN A 139 26.65 11.30 31.56
N ALA A 140 25.91 10.39 30.92
CA ALA A 140 25.22 10.68 29.66
C ALA A 140 23.90 11.44 29.92
N ASP A 141 23.59 12.38 29.03
CA ASP A 141 22.30 13.12 29.00
C ASP A 141 21.23 12.41 28.15
N GLY A 142 21.62 11.36 27.41
CA GLY A 142 20.75 10.60 26.53
C GLY A 142 21.49 9.45 25.85
N PHE A 143 20.74 8.67 25.07
CA PHE A 143 21.27 7.54 24.31
C PHE A 143 20.51 7.40 22.98
N ASN A 144 21.13 6.75 21.99
CA ASN A 144 20.46 6.40 20.75
C ASN A 144 19.55 5.18 20.94
N LEU A 145 18.37 5.17 20.29
CA LEU A 145 17.33 4.15 20.50
C LEU A 145 17.74 2.73 20.06
N ASP A 146 18.80 2.58 19.27
CA ASP A 146 19.38 1.28 18.89
C ASP A 146 19.99 0.52 20.07
N ILE A 147 20.13 1.15 21.24
CA ILE A 147 20.50 0.47 22.48
C ILE A 147 19.35 -0.38 23.05
N LEU A 148 18.09 -0.04 22.76
CA LEU A 148 16.94 -0.67 23.41
C LEU A 148 16.86 -2.18 23.14
N PRO A 149 17.08 -2.68 21.90
CA PRO A 149 17.13 -4.13 21.64
C PRO A 149 18.28 -4.84 22.35
N LYS A 150 19.37 -4.13 22.66
CA LYS A 150 20.54 -4.69 23.35
C LYS A 150 20.26 -4.92 24.83
N LEU A 151 19.32 -4.22 25.46
CA LEU A 151 19.01 -4.35 26.91
C LEU A 151 18.76 -5.80 27.37
N LYS A 152 18.23 -6.66 26.49
CA LYS A 152 18.02 -8.09 26.78
C LYS A 152 19.32 -8.85 27.06
N ASP A 153 20.46 -8.34 26.59
CA ASP A 153 21.75 -8.99 26.67
C ASP A 153 22.49 -8.61 27.98
N VAL A 154 21.92 -7.74 28.84
CA VAL A 154 22.48 -7.42 30.17
C VAL A 154 22.37 -8.66 31.06
N LYS A 155 23.51 -9.28 31.38
CA LYS A 155 23.56 -10.43 32.29
C LYS A 155 23.89 -9.97 33.72
N SER A 156 23.21 -10.55 34.71
CA SER A 156 23.52 -10.34 36.13
C SER A 156 24.84 -11.00 36.50
N SER A 157 25.58 -10.41 37.43
CA SER A 157 26.81 -10.98 38.02
C SER A 157 26.57 -12.16 38.95
N VAL A 158 25.31 -12.52 39.22
CA VAL A 158 24.97 -13.73 39.97
C VAL A 158 25.04 -14.92 39.02
N SER A 159 26.26 -15.34 38.71
CA SER A 159 26.54 -16.76 38.50
C SER A 159 26.38 -17.46 39.85
N ASP A 160 25.74 -18.62 39.86
CA ASP A 160 25.63 -19.51 41.02
C ASP A 160 26.85 -19.42 41.94
N THR A 161 26.56 -19.27 43.23
CA THR A 161 27.57 -19.43 44.27
C THR A 161 28.20 -20.80 44.08
N THR A 162 29.40 -20.86 43.50
CA THR A 162 30.54 -21.76 43.80
C THR A 162 31.46 -21.90 42.57
N ARG A 163 32.61 -21.20 42.62
CA ARG A 163 33.94 -21.45 41.98
C ARG A 163 34.45 -20.45 40.94
N ALA A 164 35.47 -19.73 41.42
CA ALA A 164 36.74 -19.39 40.76
C ALA A 164 36.77 -18.30 39.67
N LEU A 165 37.25 -17.12 40.11
CA LEU A 165 38.25 -16.24 39.47
C LEU A 165 38.14 -15.97 37.95
N GLY A 166 37.49 -14.85 37.62
CA GLY A 166 37.66 -14.11 36.36
C GLY A 166 37.01 -12.72 36.47
N PRO A 167 37.57 -11.65 35.85
CA PRO A 167 37.00 -10.31 35.94
C PRO A 167 35.61 -10.25 35.28
N ALA A 168 34.74 -9.47 35.89
CA ALA A 168 33.29 -9.52 35.74
C ALA A 168 32.78 -9.26 34.31
N PRO A 169 31.63 -9.86 33.92
CA PRO A 169 31.00 -9.75 32.59
C PRO A 169 30.47 -8.35 32.21
N TYR A 170 30.70 -7.32 33.02
CA TYR A 170 30.34 -5.93 32.71
C TYR A 170 31.19 -5.34 31.57
N SER A 171 32.41 -5.82 31.35
CA SER A 171 33.32 -5.29 30.32
C SER A 171 32.88 -5.60 28.88
N LEU A 172 32.20 -6.72 28.66
CA LEU A 172 31.70 -7.11 27.33
C LEU A 172 30.48 -6.27 26.89
N TRP A 173 29.69 -5.78 27.85
CA TRP A 173 28.64 -4.80 27.58
C TRP A 173 29.18 -3.42 27.18
N LEU A 174 30.38 -3.09 27.64
CA LEU A 174 31.01 -1.78 27.46
C LEU A 174 31.57 -1.59 26.04
N GLU A 175 32.01 -2.65 25.35
CA GLU A 175 32.54 -2.55 23.99
C GLU A 175 31.44 -2.58 22.90
N GLU A 176 30.48 -3.50 22.94
CA GLU A 176 29.54 -3.69 21.82
C GLU A 176 28.34 -2.74 21.81
N ALA A 177 27.99 -2.17 22.96
CA ALA A 177 26.79 -1.34 23.08
C ALA A 177 26.97 0.07 22.47
N LEU A 178 28.21 0.54 22.29
CA LEU A 178 28.53 1.95 21.96
C LEU A 178 29.52 2.12 20.80
N LEU A 179 29.88 1.07 20.07
CA LEU A 179 30.83 1.15 18.95
C LEU A 179 30.23 1.49 17.57
N GLY A 180 28.92 1.76 17.47
CA GLY A 180 28.32 2.38 16.28
C GLY A 180 28.99 2.02 14.95
N HIS A 181 28.92 0.75 14.56
CA HIS A 181 29.02 0.32 13.17
C HIS A 181 27.65 -0.20 12.75
#